data_AF-A0A0R3UDJ7-F1
#
_entry.id   AF-A0A0R3UDJ7-F1
#
_cell.length_a   1.000
_cell.length_b   1.000
_cell.length_c   1.000
_cell.angle_alpha   90.00
_cell.angle_beta   90.00
_cell.angle_gamma   90.00
#
_symmetry.space_group_name_H-M   'P 1'
#
loop_
_entity.id
_entity.type
_entity.pdbx_description
1 polymer ?
#
loop_
_entity_poly.entity_id
_entity_poly.type
_entity_poly.pdbx_seq_one_letter_code
_entity_poly.pdbx_strand_id
1 'polypeptide(L)'
;MSNICPAERTLNLKPSAWQELNDAINKEKAINLGLGSSGFISTNHILKSLRRVADENVSPSLHQYARSQGHLRLVNALAKLYNQRFRHNACVSGEIPEDLREATFGADRCINPLTEIIISVGGVGALST
;
A
#
# COMPACT_ATOMS: atom_id res chain seq x y z
N MET A 1 -19.96 34.69 -8.41
CA MET A 1 -19.04 33.62 -7.94
C MET A 1 -19.87 32.36 -7.82
N SER A 2 -19.55 31.30 -8.56
CA SER A 2 -20.24 30.00 -8.42
C SER A 2 -19.94 29.43 -7.03
N ASN A 3 -20.96 29.00 -6.30
CA ASN A 3 -20.80 28.25 -5.06
C ASN A 3 -20.13 26.91 -5.40
N ILE A 4 -18.80 26.83 -5.20
CA ILE A 4 -18.07 25.57 -5.30
C ILE A 4 -18.25 24.84 -3.98
N CYS A 5 -19.14 23.85 -3.98
CA CYS A 5 -19.38 22.99 -2.83
C CYS A 5 -18.48 21.74 -2.92
N PRO A 6 -17.91 21.25 -1.80
CA PRO A 6 -17.28 19.94 -1.78
C PRO A 6 -18.27 18.82 -2.10
N ALA A 7 -17.77 17.69 -2.61
CA ALA A 7 -18.60 16.51 -2.81
C ALA A 7 -19.10 15.98 -1.45
N GLU A 8 -20.33 15.48 -1.38
CA GLU A 8 -20.96 15.03 -0.13
C GLU A 8 -20.11 14.00 0.64
N ARG A 9 -19.49 13.05 -0.10
CA ARG A 9 -18.60 12.02 0.44
C ARG A 9 -17.35 12.56 1.17
N THR A 10 -17.02 13.84 1.03
CA THR A 10 -15.85 14.45 1.69
C THR A 10 -16.20 15.31 2.89
N LEU A 11 -17.49 15.61 3.13
CA LEU A 11 -17.90 16.60 4.12
C LEU A 11 -17.55 16.21 5.56
N ASN A 12 -17.49 14.91 5.87
CA ASN A 12 -17.24 14.39 7.22
C ASN A 12 -15.80 13.87 7.41
N LEU A 13 -14.91 14.06 6.42
CA LEU A 13 -13.53 13.61 6.54
C LEU A 13 -12.76 14.57 7.45
N LYS A 14 -12.24 14.03 8.55
CA LYS A 14 -11.39 14.80 9.46
C LYS A 14 -9.97 14.93 8.90
N PRO A 15 -9.24 15.99 9.26
CA PRO A 15 -7.81 16.08 8.99
C PRO A 15 -7.05 14.87 9.56
N SER A 16 -5.99 14.47 8.87
CA SER A 16 -5.14 13.37 9.31
C SER A 16 -4.37 13.76 10.59
N ALA A 17 -4.33 12.85 11.57
CA ALA A 17 -3.49 13.02 12.76
C ALA A 17 -2.01 13.26 12.42
N TRP A 18 -1.54 12.81 11.24
CA TRP A 18 -0.20 13.08 10.76
C TRP A 18 0.08 14.57 10.54
N GLN A 19 -0.93 15.37 10.19
CA GLN A 19 -0.75 16.81 9.97
C GLN A 19 -0.41 17.51 11.30
N GLU A 20 -1.22 17.29 12.32
CA GLU A 20 -0.99 17.84 13.67
C GLU A 20 0.34 17.37 14.26
N LEU A 21 0.67 16.08 14.09
CA LEU A 21 1.93 15.53 14.56
C LEU A 21 3.14 16.15 13.85
N ASN A 22 3.08 16.33 12.53
CA ASN A 22 4.15 16.96 11.77
C ASN A 22 4.34 18.43 12.14
N ASP A 23 3.25 19.17 12.36
CA ASP A 23 3.31 20.57 12.80
C ASP A 23 4.00 20.69 14.17
N ALA A 24 3.67 19.79 15.11
CA ALA A 24 4.32 19.73 16.41
C ALA A 24 5.81 19.35 16.31
N ILE A 25 6.16 18.34 15.51
CA ILE A 25 7.55 17.92 15.30
C ILE A 25 8.39 19.05 14.69
N ASN A 26 7.85 19.76 13.70
CA ASN A 26 8.52 20.89 13.06
C ASN A 26 8.72 22.06 14.02
N LYS A 27 7.71 22.36 14.84
CA LYS A 27 7.78 23.43 15.83
C LYS A 27 8.86 23.16 16.90
N GLU A 28 8.86 21.95 17.45
CA GLU A 28 9.75 21.58 18.56
C GLU A 28 11.10 21.03 18.09
N LYS A 29 11.30 20.87 16.76
CA LYS A 29 12.48 20.23 16.15
C LYS A 29 12.82 18.86 16.76
N ALA A 30 11.78 18.10 17.11
CA ALA A 30 11.91 16.81 17.76
C ALA A 30 12.55 15.77 16.82
N ILE A 31 13.25 14.79 17.40
CA ILE A 31 13.69 13.61 16.65
C ILE A 31 12.42 12.83 16.24
N ASN A 32 12.17 12.74 14.94
CA ASN A 32 10.98 12.11 14.39
C ASN A 32 11.16 10.59 14.26
N LEU A 33 10.75 9.84 15.28
CA LEU A 33 10.68 8.37 15.24
C LEU A 33 9.35 7.84 14.67
N GLY A 34 8.38 8.71 14.39
CA GLY A 34 7.09 8.34 13.80
C GLY A 34 7.13 8.22 12.27
N LEU A 35 8.17 8.73 11.63
CA LEU A 35 8.32 8.67 10.18
C LEU A 35 8.63 7.24 9.72
N GLY A 36 7.70 6.63 8.98
CA GLY A 36 7.83 5.27 8.45
C GLY A 36 8.84 5.10 7.30
N SER A 37 9.72 6.07 7.06
CA SER A 37 10.77 6.01 6.05
C SER A 37 12.16 5.94 6.70
N SER A 38 13.11 5.33 6.01
CA SER A 38 14.49 5.26 6.50
C SER A 38 15.12 6.66 6.61
N GLY A 39 15.71 6.98 7.76
CA GLY A 39 16.58 8.16 7.93
C GLY A 39 17.93 8.04 7.21
N PHE A 40 18.12 7.01 6.38
CA PHE A 40 19.34 6.72 5.63
C PHE A 40 19.01 6.38 4.18
N ILE A 41 20.03 6.50 3.33
CA ILE A 41 19.93 6.27 1.89
C ILE A 41 19.73 4.79 1.58
N SER A 42 18.88 4.49 0.59
CA SER A 42 18.64 3.13 0.11
C SER A 42 19.90 2.43 -0.42
N THR A 43 19.87 1.10 -0.48
CA THR A 43 21.01 0.28 -0.89
C THR A 43 21.60 0.67 -2.25
N ASN A 44 22.93 0.51 -2.37
CA ASN A 44 23.70 0.92 -3.55
C ASN A 44 23.18 0.36 -4.88
N HIS A 45 22.62 -0.85 -4.91
CA HIS A 45 22.13 -1.45 -6.15
C HIS A 45 20.88 -0.77 -6.69
N ILE A 46 20.01 -0.26 -5.82
CA ILE A 46 18.80 0.49 -6.19
C ILE A 46 19.21 1.81 -6.86
N LEU A 47 20.10 2.57 -6.20
CA LEU A 47 20.59 3.84 -6.72
C LEU A 47 21.35 3.68 -8.03
N LYS A 48 22.19 2.65 -8.16
CA LYS A 48 22.89 2.34 -9.42
C LYS A 48 21.91 2.03 -10.55
N SER A 49 20.86 1.28 -10.27
CA SER A 49 19.84 0.94 -11.27
C SER A 49 19.05 2.16 -11.71
N LEU A 50 18.67 3.04 -10.77
CA LEU A 50 18.00 4.29 -11.08
C LEU A 50 18.88 5.21 -11.94
N ARG A 51 20.13 5.43 -11.54
CA ARG A 51 21.10 6.23 -12.31
C ARG A 51 21.28 5.71 -13.72
N ARG A 52 21.39 4.39 -13.88
CA ARG A 52 21.53 3.76 -15.19
C ARG A 52 20.34 4.03 -16.11
N VAL A 53 19.12 4.03 -15.60
CA VAL A 53 17.92 4.28 -16.42
C VAL A 53 17.78 5.77 -16.75
N ALA A 54 18.30 6.66 -15.90
CA ALA A 54 18.32 8.10 -16.14
C ALA A 54 19.45 8.56 -17.07
N ASP A 55 20.36 7.67 -17.48
CA ASP A 55 21.50 7.98 -18.34
C ASP A 55 21.05 8.32 -19.77
N GLU A 56 21.74 9.27 -20.42
CA GLU A 56 21.43 9.70 -21.80
C GLU A 56 21.70 8.60 -22.83
N ASN A 57 22.56 7.63 -22.50
CA ASN A 57 22.97 6.54 -23.40
C ASN A 57 22.03 5.32 -23.36
N VAL A 58 20.86 5.42 -22.73
CA VAL A 58 19.86 4.36 -22.76
C VAL A 58 18.86 4.54 -23.90
N SER A 59 18.10 3.48 -24.19
CA SER A 59 17.00 3.57 -25.16
C SER A 59 16.04 4.69 -24.77
N PRO A 60 15.76 5.66 -25.67
CA PRO A 60 14.84 6.76 -25.40
C PRO A 60 13.45 6.31 -24.95
N SER A 61 13.03 5.11 -25.38
CA SER A 61 11.76 4.49 -24.98
C SER A 61 11.65 4.24 -23.47
N LEU A 62 12.76 4.17 -22.73
CA LEU A 62 12.74 4.02 -21.27
C LEU A 62 12.30 5.30 -20.54
N HIS A 63 12.33 6.44 -21.22
CA HIS A 63 11.84 7.72 -20.69
C HIS A 63 10.41 8.03 -21.17
N GLN A 64 9.80 7.11 -21.89
CA GLN A 64 8.43 7.22 -22.40
C GLN A 64 7.49 6.28 -21.64
N TYR A 65 6.20 6.35 -21.96
CA TYR A 65 5.20 5.51 -21.32
C TYR A 65 5.52 4.01 -21.45
N ALA A 66 5.47 3.32 -20.32
CA ALA A 66 5.37 1.87 -20.29
C ALA A 66 3.92 1.43 -20.56
N ARG A 67 3.69 0.12 -20.59
CA ARG A 67 2.32 -0.44 -20.64
C ARG A 67 1.53 -0.02 -19.40
N SER A 68 0.21 0.09 -19.54
CA SER A 68 -0.69 0.45 -18.42
C SER A 68 -0.62 -0.56 -17.27
N GLN A 69 -0.36 -1.84 -17.56
CA GLN A 69 -0.18 -2.89 -16.54
C GLN A 69 1.24 -2.92 -15.93
N GLY A 70 2.14 -2.01 -16.34
CA GLY A 70 3.50 -1.90 -15.84
C GLY A 70 4.58 -2.28 -16.85
N HIS A 71 5.82 -1.89 -16.55
CA HIS A 71 6.98 -2.20 -17.40
C HIS A 71 7.25 -3.71 -17.41
N LEU A 72 7.36 -4.32 -18.59
CA LEU A 72 7.44 -5.79 -18.74
C LEU A 72 8.58 -6.43 -17.92
N ARG A 73 9.77 -5.79 -17.90
CA ARG A 73 10.91 -6.20 -17.06
C ARG A 73 10.56 -6.28 -15.56
N LEU A 74 9.81 -5.31 -15.04
CA LEU A 74 9.40 -5.27 -13.64
C LEU A 74 8.35 -6.34 -13.35
N VAL A 75 7.30 -6.41 -14.18
CA VAL A 75 6.20 -7.39 -14.01
C VAL A 75 6.75 -8.82 -14.02
N ASN A 76 7.65 -9.15 -14.95
CA ASN A 76 8.25 -10.48 -15.02
C ASN A 76 9.12 -10.80 -13.79
N ALA A 77 9.87 -9.82 -13.27
CA ALA A 77 10.66 -10.01 -12.07
C ALA A 77 9.78 -10.24 -10.83
N LEU A 78 8.70 -9.46 -10.69
CA LEU A 78 7.70 -9.65 -9.63
C LEU A 78 7.02 -11.01 -9.74
N ALA A 79 6.59 -11.42 -10.92
CA ALA A 79 5.98 -12.72 -11.16
C ALA A 79 6.93 -13.86 -10.76
N LYS A 80 8.22 -13.78 -11.13
CA LYS A 80 9.20 -14.79 -10.74
C LYS A 80 9.38 -14.88 -9.22
N LEU A 81 9.42 -13.74 -8.52
CA LEU A 81 9.62 -13.69 -7.08
C LEU A 81 8.39 -14.18 -6.31
N TYR A 82 7.21 -13.70 -6.69
CA TYR A 82 6.00 -13.87 -5.90
C TYR A 82 5.19 -15.10 -6.27
N ASN A 83 5.23 -15.56 -7.53
CA ASN A 83 4.51 -16.80 -7.89
C ASN A 83 5.01 -17.99 -7.09
N GLN A 84 6.30 -18.07 -6.76
CA GLN A 84 6.80 -19.18 -5.94
C GLN A 84 6.37 -19.08 -4.48
N ARG A 85 6.22 -17.87 -3.93
CA ARG A 85 5.93 -17.64 -2.52
C ARG A 85 4.43 -17.65 -2.20
N PHE A 86 3.61 -17.25 -3.15
CA PHE A 86 2.17 -17.09 -2.96
C PHE A 86 1.33 -18.04 -3.80
N ARG A 87 1.95 -18.97 -4.56
CA ARG A 87 1.19 -20.09 -5.13
C ARG A 87 0.69 -20.96 -4.00
N HIS A 88 -0.60 -20.84 -3.75
CA HIS A 88 -1.32 -21.75 -2.89
C HIS A 88 -1.18 -23.18 -3.43
N ASN A 89 -0.67 -24.09 -2.59
CA ASN A 89 -0.71 -25.51 -2.86
C ASN A 89 -1.93 -26.07 -2.13
N ALA A 90 -2.95 -26.45 -2.89
CA ALA A 90 -4.22 -26.97 -2.38
C ALA A 90 -4.04 -28.23 -1.51
N CYS A 91 -2.93 -28.97 -1.67
CA CYS A 91 -2.61 -30.14 -0.85
C CYS A 91 -2.10 -29.79 0.56
N VAL A 92 -1.83 -28.51 0.85
CA VAL A 92 -1.24 -28.05 2.14
C VAL A 92 -2.28 -27.35 3.01
N SER A 93 -3.35 -26.85 2.42
CA SER A 93 -4.56 -26.46 3.13
C SER A 93 -5.41 -27.70 3.38
N GLY A 94 -5.35 -28.24 4.59
CA GLY A 94 -6.34 -29.21 5.06
C GLY A 94 -7.71 -28.57 5.24
N GLU A 95 -8.68 -29.37 5.67
CA GLU A 95 -9.98 -28.85 6.11
C GLU A 95 -9.77 -27.85 7.27
N ILE A 96 -10.61 -26.82 7.33
CA ILE A 96 -10.57 -25.81 8.40
C ILE A 96 -10.88 -26.55 9.72
N PRO A 97 -9.97 -26.51 10.73
CA PRO A 97 -10.23 -27.09 12.03
C PRO A 97 -11.54 -26.58 12.65
N GLU A 98 -12.31 -27.46 13.28
CA GLU A 98 -13.64 -27.11 13.83
C GLU A 98 -13.57 -25.98 14.87
N ASP A 99 -12.47 -25.88 15.63
CA ASP A 99 -12.19 -24.80 16.58
C ASP A 99 -11.93 -23.44 15.93
N LEU A 100 -11.57 -23.42 14.64
CA LEU A 100 -11.38 -22.20 13.85
C LEU A 100 -12.63 -21.82 13.03
N ARG A 101 -13.64 -22.69 12.94
CA ARG A 101 -14.92 -22.40 12.23
C ARG A 101 -15.80 -21.38 12.95
N GLU A 102 -15.78 -21.35 14.28
CA GLU A 102 -16.53 -20.36 15.08
C GLU A 102 -15.95 -18.94 14.94
N ALA A 103 -14.64 -18.82 14.70
CA ALA A 103 -13.95 -17.54 14.57
C ALA A 103 -13.77 -17.07 13.11
N THR A 104 -14.12 -17.91 12.14
CA THR A 104 -14.25 -17.51 10.73
C THR A 104 -15.66 -16.98 10.49
N PHE A 105 -15.83 -16.09 9.50
CA PHE A 105 -17.17 -15.77 9.00
C PHE A 105 -17.87 -17.09 8.70
N GLY A 106 -18.93 -17.41 9.47
CA GLY A 106 -19.61 -18.69 9.35
C GLY A 106 -19.99 -18.99 7.90
N ALA A 107 -20.24 -20.26 7.57
CA ALA A 107 -20.40 -20.72 6.19
C ALA A 107 -21.40 -19.88 5.35
N ASP A 108 -22.40 -19.28 5.99
CA ASP A 108 -23.47 -18.52 5.33
C ASP A 108 -23.31 -16.99 5.44
N ARG A 109 -22.35 -16.49 6.22
CA ARG A 109 -22.13 -15.05 6.38
C ARG A 109 -21.08 -14.54 5.38
N CYS A 110 -21.55 -13.94 4.31
CA CYS A 110 -20.69 -13.17 3.40
C CYS A 110 -20.63 -11.70 3.82
N ILE A 111 -19.44 -11.12 3.83
CA ILE A 111 -19.26 -9.66 3.96
C ILE A 111 -19.80 -9.03 2.68
N ASN A 112 -20.69 -8.05 2.79
CA ASN A 112 -21.07 -7.26 1.62
C ASN A 112 -19.96 -6.23 1.33
N PRO A 113 -19.18 -6.37 0.25
CA PRO A 113 -18.03 -5.50 -0.02
C PRO A 113 -18.41 -4.05 -0.33
N LEU A 114 -19.69 -3.76 -0.56
CA LEU A 114 -20.19 -2.41 -0.82
C LEU A 114 -20.63 -1.68 0.46
N THR A 115 -20.92 -2.41 1.54
CA THR A 115 -21.52 -1.84 2.76
C THR A 115 -20.77 -2.19 4.03
N GLU A 116 -19.88 -3.18 4.01
CA GLU A 116 -19.18 -3.69 5.17
C GLU A 116 -17.68 -3.80 4.91
N ILE A 117 -16.88 -3.36 5.88
CA ILE A 117 -15.43 -3.49 5.89
C ILE A 117 -15.03 -3.93 7.30
N ILE A 118 -14.17 -4.94 7.40
CA ILE A 118 -13.60 -5.38 8.67
C ILE A 118 -12.27 -4.67 8.86
N ILE A 119 -12.12 -4.03 10.00
CA ILE A 119 -10.90 -3.32 10.37
C ILE A 119 -10.38 -3.97 11.64
N SER A 120 -9.19 -4.56 11.56
CA SER A 120 -8.48 -5.02 12.77
C SER A 120 -8.12 -3.82 13.63
N VAL A 121 -8.23 -3.97 14.95
CA VAL A 121 -7.78 -2.93 15.90
C VAL A 121 -6.30 -2.64 15.66
N GLY A 122 -5.93 -1.36 15.55
CA GLY A 122 -4.57 -0.95 15.16
C GLY A 122 -4.31 -0.98 13.66
N GLY A 123 -5.35 -1.14 12.83
CA GLY A 123 -5.27 -1.01 11.39
C GLY A 123 -4.73 0.36 10.95
N VAL A 124 -4.29 0.45 9.70
CA VAL A 124 -3.72 1.67 9.12
C VAL A 124 -4.71 2.83 9.29
N GLY A 125 -4.27 3.97 9.83
CA GLY A 125 -5.14 5.10 10.20
C GLY A 125 -6.02 5.64 9.07
N ALA A 126 -5.69 5.40 7.80
CA ALA A 126 -6.54 5.71 6.65
C ALA A 126 -7.84 4.87 6.58
N LEU A 127 -7.93 3.79 7.35
CA LEU A 127 -9.09 2.93 7.48
C LEU A 127 -9.94 3.30 8.71
N SER A 128 -9.43 4.14 9.62
CA SER A 128 -10.18 4.60 10.79
C SER A 128 -11.11 5.74 10.36
N THR A 129 -12.41 5.47 10.42
CA THR A 129 -13.49 6.47 10.29
C THR A 129 -13.58 7.36 11.53
#